data_AF-A0A534XH58-F1
#
_entry.id   AF-A0A534XH58-F1
#
_cell.length_a   1.000
_cell.length_b   1.000
_cell.length_c   1.000
_cell.angle_alpha   90.00
_cell.angle_beta   90.00
_cell.angle_gamma   90.00
#
_symmetry.space_group_name_H-M   'P 1'
#
loop_
_entity.id
_entity.type
_entity.pdbx_description
1 polymer ?
#
loop_
_entity_poly.entity_id
_entity_poly.type
_entity_poly.pdbx_seq_one_letter_code
_entity_poly.pdbx_strand_id
1 'polypeptide(L)'
;MATTTTWLEEIGRQLWGVAESFGIEARQQGLLALLRPIAPFNRPGFLAPVITIGALITFLMLSGVAVTALGALLTALLAVYILLVQVFGVSIELHPLGAR
;
A
#
# COMPACT_ATOMS: atom_id res chain seq x y z
N MET A 1 35.36 8.61 -1.05
CA MET A 1 34.26 7.71 -0.66
C MET A 1 32.95 8.44 -0.92
N ALA A 2 32.30 8.21 -2.07
CA ALA A 2 31.12 8.95 -2.52
C ALA A 2 30.26 8.08 -3.46
N THR A 3 29.69 6.99 -2.95
CA THR A 3 28.94 6.00 -3.74
C THR A 3 27.50 5.77 -3.24
N THR A 4 27.10 6.38 -2.12
CA THR A 4 25.79 6.13 -1.50
C THR A 4 24.69 7.09 -1.94
N THR A 5 25.01 8.29 -2.44
CA THR A 5 24.00 9.27 -2.88
C THR A 5 23.60 9.08 -4.34
N THR A 6 24.53 8.64 -5.19
CA THR A 6 24.33 8.54 -6.64
C THR A 6 23.27 7.50 -7.03
N TRP A 7 23.19 6.36 -6.35
CA TRP A 7 22.16 5.35 -6.64
C TRP A 7 20.77 5.76 -6.14
N LEU A 8 20.69 6.49 -5.01
CA LEU A 8 19.45 7.05 -4.49
C LEU A 8 18.90 8.14 -5.40
N GLU A 9 19.78 8.99 -5.93
CA GLU A 9 19.41 9.99 -6.93
C GLU A 9 18.94 9.33 -8.23
N GLU A 10 19.56 8.23 -8.64
CA GLU A 10 19.16 7.50 -9.84
C GLU A 10 17.78 6.86 -9.68
N ILE A 11 17.53 6.19 -8.54
CA ILE A 11 16.21 5.64 -8.23
C ILE A 11 15.18 6.76 -8.08
N GLY A 12 15.56 7.87 -7.44
CA GLY A 12 14.70 9.05 -7.31
C GLY A 12 14.30 9.60 -8.68
N ARG A 13 15.26 9.77 -9.59
CA ARG A 13 15.00 10.22 -10.98
C ARG A 13 14.15 9.23 -11.75
N GLN A 14 14.39 7.93 -11.60
CA GLN A 14 13.64 6.89 -12.29
C GLN A 14 12.19 6.81 -11.78
N LEU A 15 11.99 6.85 -10.48
CA LEU A 15 10.65 6.88 -9.85
C LEU A 15 9.91 8.16 -10.20
N TRP A 16 10.61 9.30 -10.24
CA TRP A 16 10.02 10.58 -10.62
C TRP A 16 9.59 10.58 -12.09
N GLY A 17 10.42 10.03 -12.99
CA GLY A 17 10.07 9.88 -14.41
C GLY A 17 8.88 8.94 -14.63
N VAL A 18 8.76 7.88 -13.84
CA VAL A 18 7.59 7.00 -13.86
C VAL A 18 6.35 7.76 -13.35
N ALA A 19 6.46 8.47 -12.23
CA ALA A 19 5.35 9.27 -11.69
C ALA A 19 4.89 10.38 -12.65
N GLU A 20 5.82 11.06 -13.33
CA GLU A 20 5.52 12.08 -14.33
C GLU A 20 4.85 11.49 -15.57
N SER A 21 5.30 10.33 -16.07
CA SER A 21 4.66 9.68 -17.22
C SER A 21 3.23 9.23 -16.89
N PHE A 22 3.00 8.65 -15.71
CA PHE A 22 1.64 8.37 -15.23
C PHE A 22 0.81 9.64 -15.05
N GLY A 23 1.39 10.72 -14.52
CA GLY A 23 0.72 11.99 -14.30
C GLY A 23 0.31 12.71 -15.59
N ILE A 24 1.16 12.67 -16.62
CA ILE A 24 0.89 13.26 -17.95
C ILE A 24 -0.17 12.45 -18.69
N GLU A 25 -0.06 11.12 -18.70
CA GLU A 25 -1.04 10.22 -19.31
C GLU A 25 -2.43 10.34 -18.64
N ALA A 26 -2.45 10.38 -17.30
CA ALA A 26 -3.68 10.55 -16.51
C ALA A 26 -4.33 11.93 -16.70
N ARG A 27 -3.53 12.99 -16.93
CA ARG A 27 -4.06 14.32 -17.28
C ARG A 27 -4.64 14.38 -18.69
N GLN A 28 -4.05 13.68 -19.65
CA GLN A 28 -4.48 13.71 -21.05
C GLN A 28 -5.71 12.83 -21.31
N GLN A 29 -5.79 11.66 -20.69
CA GLN A 29 -6.91 10.72 -20.89
C GLN A 29 -7.99 10.83 -19.81
N GLY A 30 -7.73 11.58 -18.73
CA GLY A 30 -8.63 11.81 -17.60
C GLY A 30 -8.71 10.62 -16.64
N LEU A 31 -9.19 10.87 -15.40
CA LEU A 31 -9.41 9.84 -14.37
C LEU A 31 -10.29 8.66 -14.85
N LEU A 32 -11.16 8.91 -15.84
CA LEU A 32 -12.01 7.89 -16.45
C LEU A 32 -11.22 6.84 -17.25
N ALA A 33 -10.01 7.16 -17.72
CA ALA A 33 -9.15 6.20 -18.39
C ALA A 33 -8.57 5.16 -17.43
N LEU A 34 -8.29 5.55 -16.18
CA LEU A 34 -7.88 4.62 -15.11
C LEU A 34 -8.99 3.66 -14.71
N LEU A 35 -10.24 4.10 -14.85
CA LEU A 35 -11.42 3.30 -14.57
C LEU A 35 -11.82 2.40 -15.75
N ARG A 36 -11.19 2.56 -16.92
CA ARG A 36 -11.48 1.74 -18.08
C ARG A 36 -10.79 0.38 -17.90
N PRO A 37 -11.55 -0.74 -17.93
CA PRO A 37 -10.95 -2.06 -17.85
C PRO A 37 -9.94 -2.26 -18.98
N ILE A 38 -8.81 -2.90 -18.69
CA ILE A 38 -7.83 -3.29 -19.72
C ILE A 38 -8.34 -4.51 -20.51
N ALA A 39 -7.83 -4.71 -21.73
CA ALA A 39 -8.10 -5.91 -22.49
C ALA A 39 -7.68 -7.17 -21.69
N PRO A 40 -8.40 -8.32 -21.81
CA PRO A 40 -9.56 -8.57 -22.68
C PRO A 40 -10.90 -8.08 -22.11
N PHE A 41 -10.92 -7.56 -20.89
CA PHE A 41 -12.14 -7.16 -20.16
C PHE A 41 -12.78 -5.86 -20.67
N ASN A 42 -12.14 -5.19 -21.63
CA ASN A 42 -12.71 -4.02 -22.31
C ASN A 42 -13.73 -4.38 -23.42
N ARG A 43 -13.95 -5.68 -23.68
CA ARG A 43 -14.86 -6.17 -24.72
C ARG A 43 -15.78 -7.28 -24.19
N PRO A 44 -17.06 -7.29 -24.60
CA PRO A 44 -17.77 -6.22 -25.32
C PRO A 44 -17.94 -4.95 -24.46
N GLY A 45 -17.88 -3.78 -25.10
CA GLY A 45 -17.76 -2.48 -24.39
C GLY A 45 -18.89 -2.14 -23.42
N PHE A 46 -20.08 -2.74 -23.57
CA PHE A 46 -21.20 -2.56 -22.65
C PHE A 46 -20.98 -3.21 -21.27
N LEU A 47 -20.08 -4.20 -21.16
CA LEU A 47 -19.73 -4.83 -19.89
C LEU A 47 -18.71 -4.00 -19.09
N ALA A 48 -18.02 -3.06 -19.74
CA ALA A 48 -16.95 -2.30 -19.11
C ALA A 48 -17.38 -1.60 -17.80
N PRO A 49 -18.54 -0.91 -17.73
CA PRO A 49 -18.99 -0.29 -16.48
C PRO A 49 -19.25 -1.30 -15.36
N VAL A 50 -19.82 -2.45 -15.68
CA VAL A 50 -20.12 -3.52 -14.71
C VAL A 50 -18.83 -4.08 -14.13
N ILE A 51 -17.82 -4.29 -14.98
CA ILE A 51 -16.50 -4.79 -14.58
C ILE A 51 -15.80 -3.77 -13.69
N THR A 52 -15.84 -2.48 -14.04
CA THR A 52 -15.29 -1.41 -13.21
C THR A 52 -15.96 -1.37 -11.83
N ILE A 53 -17.30 -1.42 -11.77
CA ILE A 53 -18.04 -1.44 -10.50
C ILE A 53 -17.67 -2.67 -9.68
N GLY A 54 -17.61 -3.86 -10.29
CA GLY A 54 -17.21 -5.09 -9.62
C GLY A 54 -15.80 -5.02 -9.05
N ALA A 55 -14.86 -4.44 -9.79
CA ALA A 55 -13.49 -4.21 -9.33
C ALA A 55 -13.45 -3.22 -8.15
N LEU A 56 -14.20 -2.12 -8.21
CA LEU A 56 -14.28 -1.14 -7.13
C LEU A 56 -14.88 -1.73 -5.85
N ILE A 57 -15.95 -2.52 -5.96
CA ILE A 57 -16.56 -3.22 -4.83
C ILE A 57 -15.56 -4.20 -4.21
N THR A 58 -14.89 -4.99 -5.05
CA THR A 58 -13.89 -5.96 -4.58
C THR A 58 -12.72 -5.26 -3.89
N PHE A 59 -12.24 -4.16 -4.46
CA PHE A 59 -11.20 -3.34 -3.86
C PHE A 59 -11.62 -2.78 -2.50
N LEU A 60 -12.85 -2.28 -2.39
CA LEU A 60 -13.42 -1.78 -1.13
C LEU A 60 -13.49 -2.89 -0.07
N MET A 61 -13.95 -4.09 -0.46
CA MET A 61 -14.00 -5.26 0.43
C MET A 61 -12.60 -5.67 0.90
N LEU A 62 -11.62 -5.71 -0.01
CA LEU A 62 -10.22 -5.99 0.31
C LEU A 62 -9.61 -4.94 1.25
N SER A 63 -9.97 -3.67 1.10
CA SER A 63 -9.56 -2.60 2.02
C SER A 63 -10.08 -2.89 3.44
N GLY A 64 -11.35 -3.31 3.55
CA GLY A 64 -11.92 -3.75 4.83
C GLY A 64 -11.14 -4.92 5.43
N VAL A 65 -10.85 -5.96 4.63
CA VAL A 65 -10.02 -7.10 5.05
C VAL A 65 -8.65 -6.65 5.54
N ALA A 66 -8.00 -5.70 4.85
CA ALA A 66 -6.70 -5.17 5.25
C ALA A 66 -6.76 -4.46 6.61
N VAL A 67 -7.79 -3.64 6.84
CA VAL A 67 -7.99 -2.96 8.13
C VAL A 67 -8.27 -3.97 9.25
N THR A 68 -9.10 -4.98 9.00
CA THR A 68 -9.36 -6.05 9.97
C THR A 68 -8.10 -6.85 10.27
N ALA A 69 -7.28 -7.17 9.26
CA ALA A 69 -6.00 -7.86 9.45
C ALA A 69 -5.02 -7.03 10.29
N LEU A 70 -4.98 -5.70 10.09
CA LEU A 70 -4.21 -4.80 10.93
C LEU A 70 -4.70 -4.82 12.38
N GLY A 71 -6.01 -4.78 12.60
CA GLY A 71 -6.61 -4.91 13.94
C GLY A 71 -6.28 -6.25 14.60
N ALA A 72 -6.36 -7.35 13.85
CA ALA A 72 -5.99 -8.68 14.32
C ALA A 72 -4.50 -8.78 14.68
N LEU A 73 -3.62 -8.18 13.88
CA LEU A 73 -2.18 -8.10 14.17
C LEU A 73 -1.91 -7.35 15.47
N LEU A 74 -2.52 -6.17 15.65
CA LEU A 74 -2.38 -5.38 16.87
C LEU A 74 -2.92 -6.13 18.10
N THR A 75 -4.05 -6.82 17.94
CA THR A 75 -4.63 -7.66 19.00
C THR A 75 -3.72 -8.83 19.36
N ALA A 76 -3.12 -9.48 18.36
CA ALA A 76 -2.15 -10.55 18.57
C ALA A 76 -0.90 -10.03 19.29
N LEU A 77 -0.38 -8.86 18.91
CA LEU A 77 0.74 -8.22 19.60
C LEU A 77 0.40 -7.89 21.05
N LEU A 78 -0.80 -7.40 21.32
CA LEU A 78 -1.27 -7.14 22.68
C LEU A 78 -1.39 -8.44 23.49
N ALA A 79 -1.92 -9.51 22.90
CA ALA A 79 -2.02 -10.81 23.55
C ALA A 79 -0.63 -11.37 23.89
N VAL A 80 0.34 -11.23 22.98
CA VAL A 80 1.74 -11.60 23.22
C VAL A 80 2.34 -10.75 24.34
N TYR A 81 2.12 -9.44 24.34
CA TYR A 81 2.58 -8.56 25.41
C TYR A 81 2.04 -8.99 26.78
N ILE A 82 0.72 -9.24 26.86
CA ILE A 82 0.08 -9.70 28.09
C ILE A 82 0.68 -11.04 28.54
N LEU A 83 0.87 -11.99 27.63
CA LEU A 83 1.47 -13.28 27.94
C LEU A 83 2.89 -13.11 28.49
N LEU A 84 3.72 -12.31 27.83
CA LEU A 84 5.11 -12.06 28.25
C LEU A 84 5.17 -11.43 29.63
N VAL A 85 4.37 -10.39 29.88
CA VAL A 85 4.40 -9.66 31.16
C VAL A 85 3.75 -10.46 32.27
N GLN A 86 2.55 -10.99 32.06
CA GLN A 86 1.74 -11.58 33.13
C GLN A 86 2.08 -13.04 33.39
N VAL A 87 2.42 -13.82 32.35
CA VAL A 87 2.72 -15.26 32.51
C VAL A 87 4.21 -15.50 32.65
N PHE A 88 5.03 -14.83 31.84
CA PHE A 88 6.49 -15.03 31.86
C PHE A 88 7.25 -14.01 32.70
N GLY A 89 6.62 -12.94 33.18
CA GLY A 89 7.28 -11.89 33.96
C GLY A 89 8.32 -11.09 33.17
N VAL A 90 8.31 -11.17 31.83
CA VAL A 90 9.26 -10.49 30.95
C VAL A 90 8.74 -9.08 30.64
N SER A 91 9.50 -8.05 31.04
CA SER A 91 9.23 -6.65 30.72
C SER A 91 10.27 -6.13 29.72
N ILE A 92 9.81 -5.47 28.65
CA ILE A 92 10.67 -4.85 27.64
C ILE A 92 10.69 -3.34 27.91
N GLU A 93 11.84 -2.84 28.38
CA GLU A 93 12.06 -1.41 28.58
C GLU A 93 12.68 -0.79 27.31
N LEU A 94 11.87 0.01 26.60
CA LEU A 94 12.33 0.78 25.44
C LEU A 94 13.09 2.02 25.92
N HIS A 95 14.42 1.96 25.86
CA HIS A 95 15.26 3.13 26.07
C HIS A 95 15.31 3.97 24.79
N PRO A 96 15.03 5.28 24.82
CA PRO A 96 15.21 6.13 23.66
C PRO A 96 16.69 6.11 23.27
N LEU A 97 16.97 5.70 22.04
CA LEU A 97 18.30 5.71 21.44
C LEU A 97 18.83 7.15 21.45
N GLY A 98 19.63 7.53 22.46
CA GLY A 98 20.33 8.83 22.47
C GLY A 98 20.30 9.64 23.76
N ALA A 99 19.77 9.16 24.88
CA ALA A 99 20.00 9.81 26.17
C ALA A 99 21.36 9.38 26.73
N ARG A 100 22.40 10.18 26.46
CA ARG A 100 23.64 10.19 27.25
C ARG A 100 23.52 11.22 28.36
#